data_AF-A0A5N6PW85-F1
#
_entry.id   AF-A0A5N6PW85-F1
#
_cell.length_a   1.000
_cell.length_b   1.000
_cell.length_c   1.000
_cell.angle_alpha   90.00
_cell.angle_beta   90.00
_cell.angle_gamma   90.00
#
_symmetry.space_group_name_H-M   'P 1'
#
loop_
_entity.id
_entity.type
_entity.pdbx_description
1 polymer ?
#
loop_
_entity_poly.entity_id
_entity_poly.type
_entity_poly.pdbx_seq_one_letter_code
_entity_poly.pdbx_strand_id
1 'polypeptide(L)'
;MGQGNDMVHSFALCRGDVNPDACRSCLNDSIVKLGQLCPNQKGALGYYDNCLIRYSDKVIMGMTQVEFYTYLANSQNATDIAGFNDALGPLLRELRLAAAAGGSVRKFNSGSTAGPGFSSIYGLVQCTPDLSEQQCSDCLEDVINQILRLMNGRIGGRVLIPTLVKRNNQKC
;
A
#
# COMPACT_ATOMS: atom_id res chain seq x y z
N MET A 1 -3.81 15.64 -18.43
CA MET A 1 -2.93 15.16 -19.52
C MET A 1 -2.30 16.38 -20.17
N GLY A 2 -0.98 16.40 -20.38
CA GLY A 2 -0.26 17.45 -21.09
C GLY A 2 0.55 16.87 -22.25
N GLN A 3 0.98 17.72 -23.20
CA GLN A 3 1.78 17.34 -24.38
C GLN A 3 3.20 17.92 -24.28
N GLY A 4 4.21 17.18 -24.74
CA GLY A 4 5.61 17.63 -24.77
C GLY A 4 6.29 17.63 -23.40
N ASN A 5 7.02 18.69 -23.06
CA ASN A 5 7.69 18.86 -21.75
C ASN A 5 6.70 18.95 -20.56
N ASP A 6 5.40 18.99 -20.83
CA ASP A 6 4.31 19.03 -19.84
C ASP A 6 3.59 17.67 -19.70
N MET A 7 4.19 16.57 -20.17
CA MET A 7 3.64 15.23 -19.98
C MET A 7 3.60 14.88 -18.48
N VAL A 8 2.39 14.62 -17.98
CA VAL A 8 2.16 14.17 -16.60
C VAL A 8 1.58 12.77 -16.63
N HIS A 9 2.28 11.85 -15.98
CA HIS A 9 1.77 10.53 -15.67
C HIS A 9 1.04 10.57 -14.33
N SER A 10 -0.09 9.88 -14.23
CA SER A 10 -0.84 9.79 -12.99
C SER A 10 -1.49 8.43 -12.84
N PHE A 11 -1.60 7.94 -11.60
CA PHE A 11 -2.45 6.80 -11.27
C PHE A 11 -3.16 7.05 -9.95
N ALA A 12 -4.36 6.49 -9.86
CA ALA A 12 -5.20 6.52 -8.69
C ALA A 12 -5.69 5.10 -8.42
N LEU A 13 -5.66 4.67 -7.16
CA LEU A 13 -6.07 3.34 -6.78
C LEU A 13 -6.78 3.39 -5.43
N CYS A 14 -8.03 2.92 -5.41
CA CYS A 14 -8.75 2.72 -4.16
C CYS A 14 -8.34 1.41 -3.50
N ARG A 15 -8.55 1.32 -2.18
CA ARG A 15 -8.41 0.06 -1.47
C ARG A 15 -9.51 -0.90 -1.96
N GLY A 16 -9.15 -2.16 -2.18
CA GLY A 16 -10.00 -3.10 -2.94
C GLY A 16 -11.33 -3.50 -2.29
N ASP A 17 -11.51 -3.22 -1.00
CA ASP A 17 -12.73 -3.41 -0.20
C ASP A 17 -13.61 -2.14 -0.10
N VAL A 18 -13.16 -1.00 -0.63
CA VAL A 18 -13.88 0.28 -0.55
C VAL A 18 -14.96 0.36 -1.63
N ASN A 19 -16.17 0.76 -1.23
CA ASN A 19 -17.28 0.95 -2.17
C ASN A 19 -17.04 2.13 -3.15
N PRO A 20 -17.69 2.14 -4.32
CA PRO A 20 -17.41 3.14 -5.36
C PRO A 20 -17.59 4.61 -4.93
N ASP A 21 -18.58 4.91 -4.08
CA ASP A 21 -18.86 6.27 -3.64
C ASP A 21 -17.81 6.78 -2.66
N ALA A 22 -17.43 5.96 -1.68
CA ALA A 22 -16.35 6.26 -0.74
C ALA A 22 -15.00 6.36 -1.46
N CYS A 23 -14.76 5.52 -2.47
CA CYS A 23 -13.60 5.60 -3.33
C CYS A 23 -13.56 6.95 -4.08
N ARG A 24 -14.66 7.35 -4.72
CA ARG A 24 -14.75 8.63 -5.44
C ARG A 24 -14.56 9.82 -4.52
N SER A 25 -15.18 9.80 -3.34
CA SER A 25 -14.99 10.85 -2.33
C SER A 25 -13.53 10.95 -1.92
N CYS A 26 -12.91 9.81 -1.59
CA CYS A 26 -11.48 9.78 -1.21
C CYS A 26 -10.60 10.39 -2.30
N LEU A 27 -10.81 10.01 -3.56
CA LEU A 27 -10.01 10.53 -4.68
C LEU A 27 -10.19 12.05 -4.85
N ASN A 28 -11.42 12.55 -4.81
CA ASN A 28 -11.69 13.98 -4.95
C ASN A 28 -11.04 14.79 -3.84
N ASP A 29 -11.19 14.37 -2.58
CA ASP A 29 -10.61 15.04 -1.42
C ASP A 29 -9.08 14.99 -1.45
N SER A 30 -8.54 13.84 -1.87
CA SER A 30 -7.10 13.60 -1.98
C SER A 30 -6.45 14.49 -3.03
N ILE A 31 -7.09 14.70 -4.18
CA ILE A 31 -6.58 15.60 -5.24
C ILE A 31 -6.42 17.02 -4.70
N VAL A 32 -7.46 17.55 -4.04
CA VAL A 32 -7.45 18.91 -3.47
C VAL A 32 -6.37 19.02 -2.41
N LYS A 33 -6.32 18.06 -1.48
CA LYS A 33 -5.36 18.06 -0.36
C LYS A 33 -3.93 17.90 -0.85
N LEU A 34 -3.68 17.04 -1.83
CA LEU A 34 -2.34 16.83 -2.37
C LEU A 34 -1.84 18.08 -3.11
N GLY A 35 -2.72 18.75 -3.88
CA GLY A 35 -2.38 20.02 -4.53
C GLY A 35 -2.03 21.15 -3.54
N GLN A 36 -2.72 21.20 -2.39
CA GLN A 36 -2.42 22.16 -1.32
C GLN A 36 -1.11 21.85 -0.58
N LEU A 37 -0.83 20.55 -0.35
CA LEU A 37 0.40 20.12 0.33
C LEU A 37 1.64 20.21 -0.57
N CYS A 38 1.45 20.06 -1.89
CA CYS A 38 2.51 20.00 -2.89
C CYS A 38 2.35 21.05 -3.99
N PRO A 39 2.31 22.35 -3.65
CA PRO A 39 2.15 23.39 -4.66
C PRO A 39 3.35 23.43 -5.60
N ASN A 40 3.09 23.52 -6.91
CA ASN A 40 4.07 23.63 -7.99
C ASN A 40 5.07 22.46 -8.09
N GLN A 41 4.75 21.31 -7.50
CA GLN A 41 5.61 20.13 -7.58
C GLN A 41 5.35 19.32 -8.84
N LYS A 42 6.43 18.80 -9.44
CA LYS A 42 6.37 17.98 -10.66
C LYS A 42 5.93 16.55 -10.42
N GLY A 43 5.82 16.15 -9.15
CA GLY A 43 5.22 14.89 -8.76
C GLY A 43 4.85 14.89 -7.28
N ALA A 44 3.87 14.08 -6.92
CA ALA A 44 3.49 13.85 -5.53
C ALA A 44 2.81 12.48 -5.39
N LEU A 45 2.84 11.94 -4.17
CA LEU A 45 2.20 10.69 -3.80
C LEU A 45 1.44 10.87 -2.50
N GLY A 46 0.13 10.65 -2.53
CA GLY A 46 -0.74 10.65 -1.37
C GLY A 46 -1.24 9.24 -1.07
N TYR A 47 -0.95 8.74 0.14
CA TYR A 47 -1.57 7.55 0.71
C TYR A 47 -2.62 7.95 1.74
N TYR A 48 -3.86 7.53 1.50
CA TYR A 48 -5.00 7.77 2.38
C TYR A 48 -5.63 6.41 2.78
N ASP A 49 -6.59 6.44 3.70
CA ASP A 49 -7.16 5.20 4.24
C ASP A 49 -7.87 4.36 3.19
N ASN A 50 -8.53 5.04 2.24
CA ASN A 50 -9.40 4.42 1.24
C ASN A 50 -8.84 4.50 -0.19
N CYS A 51 -7.81 5.31 -0.43
CA CYS A 51 -7.25 5.50 -1.76
C CYS A 51 -5.80 5.98 -1.72
N LEU A 52 -5.13 5.82 -2.85
CA LEU A 52 -3.83 6.38 -3.14
C LEU A 52 -3.92 7.15 -4.46
N ILE A 53 -3.20 8.24 -4.55
CA ILE A 53 -3.05 9.01 -5.78
C ILE A 53 -1.59 9.39 -5.97
N ARG A 54 -1.11 9.27 -7.21
CA ARG A 54 0.23 9.67 -7.59
C ARG A 54 0.22 10.37 -8.94
N TYR A 55 1.03 11.41 -9.05
CA TYR A 55 1.37 12.00 -10.34
C TYR A 55 2.86 12.31 -10.41
N SER A 56 3.43 12.33 -11.61
CA SER A 56 4.81 12.74 -11.88
C SER A 56 4.98 13.12 -13.35
N ASP A 57 5.94 14.01 -13.63
CA ASP A 57 6.55 14.23 -14.94
C ASP A 57 7.39 13.04 -15.46
N LYS A 58 7.62 12.02 -14.62
CA LYS A 58 8.30 10.77 -14.98
C LYS A 58 7.30 9.64 -15.14
N VAL A 59 7.69 8.60 -15.86
CA VAL A 59 6.94 7.33 -15.90
C VAL A 59 6.81 6.79 -14.48
N ILE A 60 5.61 6.36 -14.09
CA ILE A 60 5.32 5.85 -12.72
C ILE A 60 4.69 4.45 -12.70
N MET A 61 4.34 3.90 -13.86
CA MET A 61 3.75 2.57 -14.02
C MET A 61 4.85 1.52 -14.25
N GLY A 62 4.60 0.28 -13.84
CA GLY A 62 5.50 -0.86 -13.99
C GLY A 62 6.73 -0.81 -13.08
N MET A 63 6.75 0.09 -12.09
CA MET A 63 7.89 0.30 -11.23
C MET A 63 7.90 -0.67 -10.06
N THR A 64 8.89 -1.54 -10.02
CA THR A 64 9.15 -2.47 -8.90
C THR A 64 10.22 -1.97 -7.94
N GLN A 65 10.91 -0.87 -8.27
CA GLN A 65 11.99 -0.34 -7.43
C GLN A 65 11.42 0.29 -6.15
N VAL A 66 11.78 -0.30 -5.01
CA VAL A 66 11.50 0.24 -3.69
C VAL A 66 12.59 1.26 -3.31
N GLU A 67 12.23 2.53 -3.20
CA GLU A 67 13.18 3.55 -2.69
C GLU A 67 13.23 3.59 -1.16
N PHE A 68 12.06 3.51 -0.53
CA PHE A 68 11.92 3.53 0.92
C PHE A 68 10.61 2.85 1.32
N TYR A 69 10.51 2.53 2.61
CA TYR A 69 9.31 2.00 3.23
C TYR A 69 8.76 3.02 4.21
N THR A 70 7.44 3.15 4.27
CA THR A 70 6.77 3.91 5.33
C THR A 70 6.12 2.93 6.29
N TYR A 71 6.46 3.06 7.58
CA TYR A 71 6.01 2.19 8.65
C TYR A 71 5.03 2.92 9.56
N LEU A 72 3.85 2.35 9.76
CA LEU A 72 2.88 2.81 10.74
C LEU A 72 2.58 1.64 11.66
N ALA A 73 3.20 1.60 12.83
CA ALA A 73 3.04 0.50 13.79
C ALA A 73 2.20 0.94 14.97
N ASN A 74 1.37 0.03 15.48
CA ASN A 74 0.73 0.20 16.79
C ASN A 74 1.82 0.19 17.88
N SER A 75 1.64 1.01 18.91
CA SER A 75 2.57 1.07 20.05
C SER A 75 2.43 -0.12 21.01
N GLN A 76 1.31 -0.85 20.95
CA GLN A 76 0.99 -1.99 21.79
C GLN A 76 1.48 -3.31 21.18
N ASN A 77 1.82 -4.25 22.06
CA ASN A 77 2.28 -5.58 21.70
C ASN A 77 1.22 -6.64 22.02
N ALA A 78 1.25 -7.75 21.29
CA ALA A 78 0.48 -8.94 21.57
C ALA A 78 0.94 -9.53 22.91
N THR A 79 -0.01 -10.10 23.65
CA THR A 79 0.29 -10.80 24.91
C THR A 79 1.14 -12.05 24.66
N ASP A 80 0.85 -12.78 23.59
CA ASP A 80 1.68 -13.87 23.07
C ASP A 80 2.26 -13.44 21.71
N ILE A 81 3.51 -12.98 21.74
CA ILE A 81 4.23 -12.48 20.56
C ILE A 81 4.51 -13.61 19.56
N ALA A 82 4.88 -14.79 20.04
CA ALA A 82 5.24 -15.91 19.18
C ALA A 82 4.00 -16.43 18.45
N GLY A 83 2.94 -16.77 19.18
CA GLY A 83 1.71 -17.27 18.59
C GLY A 83 1.04 -16.25 17.65
N PHE A 84 1.16 -14.95 17.94
CA PHE A 84 0.66 -13.91 17.03
C PHE A 84 1.43 -13.88 15.71
N ASN A 85 2.76 -13.89 15.75
CA ASN A 85 3.58 -13.85 14.53
C ASN A 85 3.46 -15.15 13.72
N ASP A 86 3.38 -16.30 14.40
CA ASP A 86 3.20 -17.62 13.77
C ASP A 86 1.86 -17.72 13.03
N ALA A 87 0.83 -17.00 13.48
CA ALA A 87 -0.44 -16.89 12.78
C ALA A 87 -0.45 -15.81 11.68
N LEU A 88 0.18 -14.66 11.93
CA LEU A 88 0.18 -13.52 11.01
C LEU A 88 0.94 -13.81 9.70
N GLY A 89 2.13 -14.41 9.79
CA GLY A 89 2.98 -14.68 8.62
C GLY A 89 2.30 -15.52 7.55
N PRO A 90 1.74 -16.71 7.90
CA PRO A 90 0.97 -17.53 6.97
C PRO A 90 -0.24 -16.82 6.38
N LEU A 91 -1.03 -16.10 7.21
CA LEU A 91 -2.19 -15.33 6.73
C LEU A 91 -1.78 -14.36 5.63
N LEU A 92 -0.75 -13.54 5.86
CA LEU A 92 -0.33 -12.55 4.87
C LEU A 92 0.19 -13.19 3.58
N ARG A 93 0.90 -14.32 3.68
CA ARG A 93 1.41 -15.05 2.49
C ARG A 93 0.31 -15.71 1.68
N GLU A 94 -0.75 -16.19 2.33
CA GLU A 94 -1.95 -16.67 1.64
C GLU A 94 -2.65 -15.54 0.89
N LEU A 95 -2.90 -14.41 1.58
CA LEU A 95 -3.51 -13.23 0.99
C LEU A 95 -2.68 -12.68 -0.18
N ARG A 96 -1.34 -12.72 -0.06
CA ARG A 96 -0.40 -12.32 -1.12
C ARG A 96 -0.65 -13.09 -2.41
N LEU A 97 -0.70 -14.42 -2.34
CA LEU A 97 -0.88 -15.27 -3.52
C LEU A 97 -2.21 -14.95 -4.21
N ALA A 98 -3.29 -14.84 -3.43
CA ALA A 98 -4.61 -14.57 -3.97
C ALA A 98 -4.75 -13.13 -4.51
N ALA A 99 -4.09 -12.14 -3.91
CA ALA A 99 -4.05 -10.78 -4.44
C ALA A 99 -3.26 -10.70 -5.75
N ALA A 100 -2.11 -11.38 -5.82
CA ALA A 100 -1.27 -11.40 -7.02
C ALA A 100 -2.01 -11.97 -8.24
N ALA A 101 -2.82 -13.02 -8.04
CA ALA A 101 -3.65 -13.65 -9.06
C ALA A 101 -4.85 -12.80 -9.54
N GLY A 102 -5.09 -11.61 -8.96
CA GLY A 102 -6.25 -10.75 -9.27
C GLY A 102 -6.28 -10.09 -10.66
N GLY A 103 -5.42 -10.53 -11.59
CA GLY A 103 -5.40 -10.04 -12.98
C GLY A 103 -5.07 -8.53 -13.10
N SER A 104 -5.59 -7.88 -14.14
CA SER A 104 -5.34 -6.46 -14.47
C SER A 104 -6.36 -5.49 -13.87
N VAL A 105 -7.42 -5.99 -13.23
CA VAL A 105 -8.52 -5.16 -12.71
C VAL A 105 -8.30 -4.80 -11.25
N ARG A 106 -7.93 -5.79 -10.41
CA ARG A 106 -7.82 -5.60 -8.97
C ARG A 106 -6.91 -6.64 -8.34
N LYS A 107 -5.76 -6.20 -7.84
CA LYS A 107 -4.82 -7.05 -7.11
C LYS A 107 -4.84 -6.75 -5.61
N PHE A 108 -5.89 -7.22 -4.96
CA PHE A 108 -6.19 -6.99 -3.54
C PHE A 108 -6.74 -8.26 -2.91
N ASN A 109 -6.37 -8.51 -1.66
CA ASN A 109 -7.07 -9.49 -0.84
C ASN A 109 -7.02 -9.11 0.65
N SER A 110 -8.01 -9.57 1.40
CA SER A 110 -8.11 -9.38 2.84
C SER A 110 -8.73 -10.61 3.48
N GLY A 111 -8.35 -10.90 4.71
CA GLY A 111 -8.88 -12.03 5.45
C GLY A 111 -8.51 -11.96 6.92
N SER A 112 -8.82 -13.03 7.63
CA SER A 112 -8.53 -13.14 9.05
C SER A 112 -8.19 -14.57 9.44
N THR A 113 -7.43 -14.72 10.51
CA THR A 113 -7.16 -16.00 11.16
C THR A 113 -7.37 -15.89 12.66
N ALA A 114 -7.51 -17.03 13.33
CA ALA A 114 -7.54 -17.07 14.79
C ALA A 114 -6.15 -16.71 15.35
N GLY A 115 -6.13 -15.82 16.34
CA GLY A 115 -4.94 -15.45 17.08
C GLY A 115 -4.94 -16.01 18.50
N PRO A 116 -3.85 -15.80 19.25
CA PRO A 116 -3.78 -16.18 20.66
C PRO A 116 -4.89 -15.54 21.50
N GLY A 117 -5.33 -16.24 22.55
CA GLY A 117 -6.31 -15.71 23.52
C GLY A 117 -7.70 -15.44 22.93
N PHE A 118 -8.15 -16.26 21.97
CA PHE A 118 -9.44 -16.10 21.28
C PHE A 118 -9.59 -14.76 20.52
N SER A 119 -8.47 -14.17 20.12
CA SER A 119 -8.46 -12.97 19.27
C SER A 119 -8.59 -13.33 17.79
N SER A 120 -8.95 -12.35 16.96
CA SER A 120 -8.88 -12.47 15.50
C SER A 120 -7.78 -11.55 14.96
N ILE A 121 -6.92 -12.11 14.13
CA ILE A 121 -5.87 -11.37 13.42
C ILE A 121 -6.40 -11.07 12.03
N TYR A 122 -6.42 -9.80 11.65
CA TYR A 122 -6.87 -9.35 10.33
C TYR A 122 -5.67 -8.95 9.48
N GLY A 123 -5.73 -9.26 8.19
CA GLY A 123 -4.72 -8.88 7.21
C GLY A 123 -5.36 -8.38 5.92
N LEU A 124 -4.71 -7.43 5.27
CA LEU A 124 -5.03 -7.02 3.91
C LEU A 124 -3.74 -6.70 3.16
N VAL A 125 -3.71 -7.04 1.88
CA VAL A 125 -2.58 -6.79 0.98
C VAL A 125 -3.11 -6.24 -0.34
N GLN A 126 -2.33 -5.33 -0.93
CA GLN A 126 -2.67 -4.70 -2.19
C GLN A 126 -1.42 -4.33 -2.96
N CYS A 127 -1.43 -4.57 -4.26
CA CYS A 127 -0.44 -4.05 -5.19
C CYS A 127 -1.16 -3.33 -6.34
N THR A 128 -0.42 -2.57 -7.15
CA THR A 128 -1.01 -1.83 -8.27
C THR A 128 -1.28 -2.77 -9.45
N PRO A 129 -2.44 -2.65 -10.15
CA PRO A 129 -2.82 -3.62 -11.19
C PRO A 129 -1.93 -3.65 -12.44
N ASP A 130 -1.04 -2.67 -12.61
CA ASP A 130 -0.04 -2.59 -13.68
C ASP A 130 1.12 -3.58 -13.50
N LEU A 131 1.32 -4.14 -12.31
CA LEU A 131 2.33 -5.16 -12.05
C LEU A 131 1.88 -6.52 -12.60
N SER A 132 2.84 -7.33 -13.06
CA SER A 132 2.58 -8.75 -13.32
C SER A 132 2.24 -9.49 -12.02
N GLU A 133 1.67 -10.69 -12.13
CA GLU A 133 1.39 -11.55 -10.97
C GLU A 133 2.67 -11.80 -10.14
N GLN A 134 3.77 -12.16 -10.81
CA GLN A 134 5.05 -12.39 -10.16
C GLN A 134 5.57 -11.12 -9.47
N GLN A 135 5.57 -9.98 -10.17
CA GLN A 135 6.04 -8.71 -9.61
C GLN A 135 5.21 -8.27 -8.39
N CYS A 136 3.89 -8.50 -8.42
CA CYS A 136 3.02 -8.24 -7.29
C CYS A 136 3.35 -9.16 -6.12
N SER A 137 3.49 -10.46 -6.36
CA SER A 137 3.81 -11.44 -5.32
C SER A 137 5.15 -11.12 -4.65
N ASP A 138 6.19 -10.82 -5.43
CA ASP A 138 7.53 -10.49 -4.91
C ASP A 138 7.49 -9.20 -4.06
N CYS A 139 6.83 -8.15 -4.57
CA CYS A 139 6.66 -6.89 -3.85
C CYS A 139 5.93 -7.09 -2.51
N LEU A 140 4.87 -7.89 -2.50
CA LEU A 140 4.12 -8.18 -1.29
C LEU A 140 4.92 -9.07 -0.32
N GLU A 141 5.75 -10.01 -0.80
CA GLU A 141 6.62 -10.80 0.07
C GLU A 141 7.68 -9.93 0.76
N ASP A 142 8.25 -8.97 0.05
CA ASP A 142 9.17 -7.99 0.63
C ASP A 142 8.49 -7.18 1.74
N VAL A 143 7.25 -6.72 1.51
CA VAL A 143 6.44 -6.01 2.53
C VAL A 143 6.20 -6.91 3.74
N ILE A 144 5.82 -8.17 3.53
CA ILE A 144 5.55 -9.13 4.60
C ILE A 144 6.82 -9.34 5.45
N ASN A 145 7.98 -9.50 4.81
CA ASN A 145 9.25 -9.63 5.51
C ASN A 145 9.59 -8.39 6.34
N GLN A 146 9.29 -7.18 5.85
CA GLN A 146 9.44 -5.97 6.64
C GLN A 146 8.48 -5.92 7.83
N ILE A 147 7.22 -6.34 7.67
CA ILE A 147 6.24 -6.41 8.77
C ILE A 147 6.75 -7.35 9.86
N LEU A 148 7.11 -8.59 9.50
CA LEU A 148 7.55 -9.61 10.46
C LEU A 148 8.84 -9.21 11.20
N ARG A 149 9.72 -8.43 10.54
CA ARG A 149 10.99 -7.97 11.11
C ARG A 149 10.86 -6.73 11.99
N LEU A 150 10.17 -5.68 11.50
CA LEU A 150 10.15 -4.37 12.16
C LEU A 150 8.92 -4.14 13.04
N MET A 151 7.86 -4.92 12.83
CA MET A 151 6.63 -4.86 13.62
C MET A 151 6.41 -6.14 14.43
N ASN A 152 7.51 -6.82 14.79
CA ASN A 152 7.46 -8.07 15.53
C ASN A 152 6.64 -7.90 16.83
N GLY A 153 5.58 -8.71 16.96
CA GLY A 153 4.70 -8.68 18.12
C GLY A 153 3.79 -7.46 18.24
N ARG A 154 3.80 -6.51 17.28
CA ARG A 154 2.86 -5.38 17.29
C ARG A 154 1.47 -5.87 16.90
N ILE A 155 0.44 -5.51 17.65
CA ILE A 155 -0.95 -5.95 17.40
C ILE A 155 -1.60 -5.30 16.16
N GLY A 156 -0.89 -4.38 15.51
CA GLY A 156 -1.36 -3.74 14.30
C GLY A 156 -0.24 -2.95 13.65
N GLY A 157 -0.33 -2.82 12.33
CA GLY A 157 0.56 -1.98 11.58
C GLY A 157 0.28 -1.98 10.10
N ARG A 158 0.94 -1.08 9.39
CA ARG A 158 0.86 -0.91 7.94
C ARG A 158 2.25 -0.57 7.41
N VAL A 159 2.66 -1.27 6.37
CA VAL A 159 3.85 -0.95 5.59
C VAL A 159 3.40 -0.51 4.21
N LEU A 160 3.87 0.66 3.78
CA LEU A 160 3.57 1.24 2.47
C LEU A 160 4.87 1.35 1.67
N ILE A 161 4.81 0.95 0.41
CA ILE A 161 5.90 1.16 -0.56
C ILE A 161 5.52 2.36 -1.44
N PRO A 162 6.06 3.55 -1.16
CA PRO A 162 6.07 4.63 -2.12
C PRO A 162 7.08 4.31 -3.24
N THR A 163 6.58 4.11 -4.45
CA THR A 163 7.44 4.11 -5.65
C THR A 163 7.76 5.59 -5.99
N LEU A 164 9.04 5.90 -6.21
CA LEU A 164 9.70 7.18 -6.53
C LEU A 164 8.98 8.53 -6.21
N VAL A 165 9.48 9.27 -5.21
CA VAL A 165 9.37 10.75 -5.13
C VAL A 165 10.74 11.28 -4.73
N LYS A 166 11.42 12.00 -5.64
CA LYS A 166 12.78 12.48 -5.43
C LYS A 166 12.76 13.72 -4.51
N ARG A 167 13.22 13.51 -3.28
CA ARG A 167 13.65 14.48 -2.24
C ARG A 167 13.53 15.99 -2.58
N ASN A 168 12.58 16.66 -1.93
CA ASN A 168 12.85 17.65 -0.89
C ASN A 168 11.57 17.88 -0.06
N ASN A 169 11.58 17.41 1.20
CA ASN A 169 10.50 17.50 2.19
C ASN A 169 9.26 16.63 1.94
N GLN A 170 9.41 15.34 2.26
CA GLN A 170 8.47 14.53 3.06
C GLN A 170 6.98 14.87 2.92
N LYS A 171 6.49 14.87 1.68
CA LYS A 171 5.09 14.86 1.20
C LYS A 171 5.03 15.14 -0.30
N CYS A 172 6.11 15.72 -0.83
CA CYS A 172 6.46 15.94 -2.21
C CYS A 172 8.00 15.76 -2.35
#